data_AF-A0A8D8WT48-F1
#
_entry.id   AF-A0A8D8WT48-F1
#
_cell.length_a   1.000
_cell.length_b   1.000
_cell.length_c   1.000
_cell.angle_alpha   90.00
_cell.angle_beta   90.00
_cell.angle_gamma   90.00
#
_symmetry.space_group_name_H-M   'P 1'
#
loop_
_entity.id
_entity.type
_entity.pdbx_description
1 polymer ?
#
loop_
_entity_poly.entity_id
_entity_poly.type
_entity_poly.pdbx_seq_one_letter_code
_entity_poly.pdbx_strand_id
1 'polypeptide(L)'
;MKRGQVVRVKVLGVLGLISKQKIDWKIIAININDTNAARLNDADDVHKHFPGYLNSTVEWFQHYNVPDGRALNRIALKGQVRGSKFAWKVIEKAMQKWILMAMARVKHPAVCMVNTISGKDESEFKIPFEEAKRVLYNGAIPSVLLTTTPPSTTDTTHLQTVP
;
A
#
# COMPACT_ATOMS: atom_id res chain seq x y z
N MET A 1 13.27 4.05 -5.00
CA MET A 1 13.24 3.70 -3.57
C MET A 1 13.76 2.28 -3.41
N LYS A 2 14.45 1.95 -2.31
CA LYS A 2 14.89 0.56 -2.04
C LYS A 2 13.81 -0.19 -1.24
N ARG A 3 13.68 -1.50 -1.43
CA ARG A 3 12.78 -2.34 -0.61
C ARG A 3 13.12 -2.17 0.87
N GLY A 4 12.10 -1.88 1.69
CA GLY A 4 12.25 -1.62 3.13
C GLY A 4 12.63 -0.18 3.50
N GLN A 5 12.86 0.72 2.53
CA GLN A 5 13.13 2.12 2.80
C GLN A 5 11.88 2.83 3.33
N VAL A 6 12.04 3.56 4.45
CA VAL A 6 11.01 4.46 5.00
C VAL A 6 11.20 5.84 4.40
N VAL A 7 10.14 6.39 3.81
CA VAL A 7 10.16 7.73 3.19
C VAL A 7 8.95 8.54 3.65
N ARG A 8 9.13 9.87 3.70
CA ARG A 8 8.02 10.80 3.87
C ARG A 8 7.38 11.07 2.52
N VAL A 9 6.05 11.06 2.49
CA VAL A 9 5.28 11.29 1.27
C VAL A 9 4.22 12.36 1.50
N LYS A 10 3.85 13.07 0.43
CA LYS A 10 2.67 13.91 0.38
C LYS A 10 1.55 13.16 -0.31
N VAL A 11 0.40 13.07 0.36
CA VAL A 11 -0.80 12.40 -0.15
C VAL A 11 -1.49 13.30 -1.18
N LEU A 12 -1.69 12.77 -2.38
CA LEU A 12 -2.31 13.47 -3.51
C LEU A 12 -3.74 12.99 -3.76
N GLY A 13 -4.02 11.72 -3.50
CA GLY A 13 -5.34 11.16 -3.74
C GLY A 13 -5.48 9.70 -3.32
N VAL A 14 -6.60 9.09 -3.70
CA VAL A 14 -6.90 7.68 -3.42
C VAL A 14 -7.79 7.06 -4.49
N LEU A 15 -7.52 5.80 -4.80
CA LEU A 15 -8.34 4.93 -5.64
C LEU A 15 -8.96 3.81 -4.80
N GLY A 16 -10.25 3.53 -5.01
CA GLY A 16 -10.93 2.41 -4.35
C GLY A 16 -11.09 1.22 -5.29
N LEU A 17 -10.35 0.14 -5.06
CA LEU A 17 -10.51 -1.13 -5.78
C LEU A 17 -11.55 -1.99 -5.05
N ILE A 18 -12.56 -2.50 -5.77
CA ILE A 18 -13.52 -3.45 -5.21
C ILE A 18 -13.02 -4.86 -5.51
N SER A 19 -12.55 -5.56 -4.47
CA SER A 19 -12.08 -6.94 -4.56
C SER A 19 -12.84 -7.80 -3.55
N LYS A 20 -13.42 -8.92 -4.02
CA LYS A 20 -14.18 -9.87 -3.18
C LYS A 20 -15.18 -9.17 -2.23
N GLN A 21 -15.94 -8.20 -2.76
CA GLN A 21 -16.93 -7.40 -2.02
C GLN A 21 -16.38 -6.47 -0.90
N LYS A 22 -15.06 -6.31 -0.82
CA LYS A 22 -14.38 -5.35 0.08
C LYS A 22 -13.73 -4.25 -0.75
N ILE A 23 -13.56 -3.08 -0.13
CA ILE A 23 -12.82 -1.97 -0.73
C ILE A 23 -11.37 -2.07 -0.29
N ASP A 24 -10.48 -2.14 -1.27
CA ASP A 24 -9.03 -2.09 -1.14
C ASP A 24 -8.56 -0.71 -1.63
N TRP A 25 -8.13 0.13 -0.69
CA TRP A 25 -7.77 1.52 -0.97
C TRP A 25 -6.31 1.62 -1.41
N LYS A 26 -6.06 2.29 -2.54
CA LYS A 26 -4.73 2.59 -3.06
C LYS A 26 -4.46 4.08 -2.88
N ILE A 27 -3.60 4.44 -1.93
CA ILE A 27 -3.19 5.83 -1.70
C ILE A 27 -2.22 6.26 -2.80
N ILE A 28 -2.49 7.42 -3.39
CA ILE A 28 -1.62 8.06 -4.37
C ILE A 28 -0.83 9.13 -3.63
N ALA A 29 0.49 9.02 -3.67
CA ALA A 29 1.38 9.90 -2.95
C ALA A 29 2.70 10.10 -3.69
N ILE A 30 3.35 11.23 -3.41
CA ILE A 30 4.65 11.58 -3.95
C ILE A 30 5.67 11.70 -2.81
N ASN A 31 6.90 11.25 -3.04
CA ASN A 31 7.99 11.50 -2.10
C ASN A 31 8.19 13.01 -1.94
N ILE A 32 8.28 13.51 -0.71
CA ILE A 32 8.42 14.95 -0.47
C ILE A 32 9.72 15.55 -1.04
N ASN A 33 10.73 14.71 -1.29
CA ASN A 33 12.01 15.11 -1.86
C ASN A 33 12.04 15.03 -3.40
N ASP A 34 10.93 14.64 -4.04
CA ASP A 34 10.82 14.63 -5.50
C ASP A 34 10.81 16.07 -6.05
N THR A 35 11.46 16.29 -7.19
CA THR A 35 11.52 17.62 -7.83
C THR A 35 10.14 18.16 -8.21
N ASN A 36 9.16 17.27 -8.39
CA ASN A 36 7.78 17.63 -8.71
C ASN A 36 6.91 17.81 -7.46
N ALA A 37 7.41 17.47 -6.26
CA ALA A 37 6.63 17.50 -5.03
C ALA A 37 6.02 18.88 -4.77
N ALA A 38 6.74 19.97 -5.01
CA ALA A 38 6.23 21.32 -4.79
C ALA A 38 4.97 21.65 -5.61
N ARG A 39 4.88 21.13 -6.85
CA ARG A 39 3.78 21.44 -7.78
C ARG A 39 2.62 20.45 -7.76
N LEU A 40 2.75 19.31 -7.07
CA LEU A 40 1.68 18.32 -6.94
C LEU A 40 1.09 18.38 -5.54
N ASN A 41 -0.13 18.88 -5.39
CA ASN A 41 -0.80 19.01 -4.09
C ASN A 41 -2.13 18.24 -4.03
N ASP A 42 -2.74 17.95 -5.18
CA ASP A 42 -3.93 17.12 -5.29
C ASP A 42 -3.88 16.19 -6.52
N ALA A 43 -4.89 15.33 -6.70
CA ALA A 43 -5.01 14.43 -7.84
C ALA A 43 -5.17 15.22 -9.15
N ASP A 44 -5.82 16.38 -9.10
CA ASP A 44 -5.98 17.27 -10.26
C ASP A 44 -4.64 17.80 -10.78
N ASP A 45 -3.67 18.07 -9.89
CA ASP A 45 -2.32 18.46 -10.30
C ASP A 45 -1.60 17.32 -11.02
N VAL A 46 -1.87 16.07 -10.62
CA VAL A 46 -1.35 14.89 -11.33
C VAL A 46 -1.95 14.81 -12.73
N HIS A 47 -3.27 14.99 -12.86
CA HIS A 47 -3.91 15.04 -14.18
C HIS A 47 -3.34 16.15 -15.07
N LYS A 48 -3.07 17.33 -14.50
CA LYS A 48 -2.54 18.49 -15.21
C LYS A 48 -1.09 18.30 -15.66
N HIS A 49 -0.23 17.84 -14.77
CA HIS A 49 1.22 17.75 -15.03
C HIS A 49 1.65 16.41 -15.64
N PHE A 50 0.83 15.37 -15.49
CA PHE A 50 1.09 14.01 -15.98
C PHE A 50 -0.19 13.45 -16.63
N PRO A 51 -0.62 14.01 -17.77
CA PRO A 51 -1.84 13.59 -18.45
C PRO A 51 -1.80 12.09 -18.78
N GLY A 52 -2.89 11.37 -18.49
CA GLY A 52 -3.01 9.93 -18.67
C GLY A 52 -2.48 9.07 -17.53
N TYR A 53 -1.63 9.59 -16.63
CA TYR A 53 -0.98 8.77 -15.59
C TYR A 53 -1.97 8.10 -14.64
N LEU A 54 -2.96 8.86 -14.16
CA LEU A 54 -4.01 8.32 -13.29
C LEU A 54 -4.95 7.37 -14.04
N ASN A 55 -5.21 7.61 -15.32
CA ASN A 55 -6.01 6.72 -16.16
C ASN A 55 -5.31 5.37 -16.32
N SER A 56 -4.03 5.36 -16.68
CA SER A 56 -3.22 4.13 -16.76
C SER A 56 -3.11 3.41 -15.41
N THR A 57 -3.06 4.16 -14.31
CA THR A 57 -3.08 3.57 -12.95
C THR A 57 -4.41 2.84 -12.68
N VAL A 58 -5.54 3.46 -13.02
CA VAL A 58 -6.88 2.84 -12.88
C VAL A 58 -6.97 1.59 -13.75
N GLU A 59 -6.55 1.68 -15.01
CA GLU A 59 -6.54 0.58 -15.96
C GLU A 59 -5.68 -0.59 -15.47
N TRP A 60 -4.48 -0.32 -14.95
CA TRP A 60 -3.61 -1.35 -14.38
C TRP A 60 -4.32 -2.11 -13.25
N PHE A 61 -4.96 -1.40 -12.31
CA PHE A 61 -5.69 -2.04 -11.22
C PHE A 61 -6.94 -2.81 -11.70
N GLN A 62 -7.56 -2.42 -12.81
CA GLN A 62 -8.67 -3.16 -13.40
C GLN A 62 -8.21 -4.50 -14.00
N HIS A 63 -7.04 -4.51 -14.65
CA HIS A 63 -6.61 -5.63 -15.50
C HIS A 63 -5.60 -6.59 -14.87
N TYR A 64 -4.91 -6.23 -13.77
CA TYR A 64 -3.77 -7.03 -13.27
C TYR A 64 -4.09 -8.49 -12.89
N ASN A 65 -5.36 -8.85 -12.66
CA ASN A 65 -5.77 -10.22 -12.36
C ASN A 65 -6.18 -11.03 -13.61
N VAL A 66 -6.28 -10.39 -14.79
CA VAL A 66 -6.74 -11.05 -16.02
C VAL A 66 -5.75 -12.09 -16.55
N PRO A 67 -4.42 -11.85 -16.53
CA PRO A 67 -3.46 -12.88 -16.91
C PRO A 67 -3.58 -14.17 -16.08
N ASP A 68 -4.08 -14.09 -14.84
CA ASP A 68 -4.37 -15.24 -13.97
C ASP A 68 -5.72 -15.91 -14.28
N GLY A 69 -6.38 -15.56 -15.38
CA GLY A 69 -7.70 -16.08 -15.77
C GLY A 69 -8.86 -15.55 -14.92
N ARG A 70 -8.66 -14.49 -14.14
CA ARG A 70 -9.72 -13.90 -13.31
C ARG A 70 -10.42 -12.74 -14.03
N ALA A 71 -11.63 -12.44 -13.61
CA ALA A 71 -12.39 -11.30 -14.14
C ALA A 71 -11.73 -9.95 -13.80
N LEU A 72 -12.08 -8.92 -14.59
CA LEU A 72 -11.69 -7.53 -14.33
C LEU A 72 -12.08 -7.09 -12.92
N ASN A 73 -11.18 -6.38 -12.26
CA ASN A 73 -11.52 -5.76 -10.99
C ASN A 73 -12.44 -4.56 -11.21
N ARG A 74 -13.37 -4.36 -10.28
CA ARG A 74 -14.25 -3.20 -10.29
C ARG A 74 -13.62 -2.05 -9.52
N ILE A 75 -13.81 -0.83 -9.99
CA ILE A 75 -13.34 0.38 -9.32
C ILE A 75 -14.54 1.06 -8.67
N ALA A 76 -14.40 1.40 -7.39
CA ALA A 76 -15.40 2.15 -6.64
C ALA A 76 -15.52 3.58 -7.17
N LEU A 77 -16.51 4.33 -6.66
CA LEU A 77 -16.63 5.78 -6.93
C LEU A 77 -16.65 6.12 -8.43
N LYS A 78 -17.28 5.26 -9.24
CA LYS A 78 -17.41 5.41 -10.71
C LYS A 78 -16.06 5.47 -11.44
N GLY A 79 -15.05 4.74 -10.97
CA GLY A 79 -13.74 4.71 -11.65
C GLY A 79 -12.83 5.89 -11.34
N GLN A 80 -13.23 6.79 -10.43
CA GLN A 80 -12.51 8.04 -10.21
C GLN A 80 -11.52 7.95 -9.05
N VAL A 81 -10.33 8.49 -9.27
CA VAL A 81 -9.40 8.87 -8.21
C VAL A 81 -10.01 10.06 -7.46
N ARG A 82 -10.01 10.01 -6.13
CA ARG A 82 -10.42 11.13 -5.28
C ARG A 82 -9.21 11.91 -4.82
N GLY A 83 -9.37 13.22 -4.69
CA GLY A 83 -8.34 14.13 -4.21
C GLY A 83 -7.88 13.89 -2.77
N SER A 84 -6.86 14.64 -2.38
CA SER A 84 -6.10 14.51 -1.14
C SER A 84 -6.98 14.54 0.11
N LYS A 85 -7.98 15.45 0.16
CA LYS A 85 -8.91 15.59 1.29
C LYS A 85 -9.72 14.32 1.55
N PHE A 86 -10.14 13.61 0.50
CA PHE A 86 -10.85 12.34 0.67
C PHE A 86 -9.88 11.23 1.10
N ALA A 87 -8.68 11.20 0.53
CA ALA A 87 -7.63 10.26 0.90
C ALA A 87 -7.27 10.36 2.39
N TRP A 88 -7.12 11.57 2.93
CA TRP A 88 -6.89 11.80 4.35
C TRP A 88 -7.98 11.21 5.24
N LYS A 89 -9.27 11.37 4.87
CA LYS A 89 -10.37 10.74 5.61
C LYS A 89 -10.29 9.21 5.61
N VAL A 90 -9.82 8.60 4.52
CA VAL A 90 -9.59 7.15 4.45
C VAL A 90 -8.45 6.74 5.39
N ILE A 91 -7.33 7.48 5.35
CA ILE A 91 -6.15 7.25 6.19
C ILE A 91 -6.51 7.39 7.67
N GLU A 92 -7.21 8.46 8.05
CA GLU A 92 -7.64 8.71 9.43
C GLU A 92 -8.52 7.59 9.97
N LYS A 93 -9.51 7.12 9.18
CA LYS A 93 -10.36 5.98 9.57
C LYS A 93 -9.57 4.69 9.74
N ALA A 94 -8.59 4.45 8.87
CA ALA A 94 -7.71 3.28 8.98
C ALA A 94 -6.80 3.39 10.23
N MET A 95 -6.25 4.57 10.49
CA MET A 95 -5.45 4.86 11.67
C MET A 95 -6.23 4.64 12.96
N GLN A 96 -7.47 5.14 13.05
CA GLN A 96 -8.33 4.93 14.22
C GLN A 96 -8.53 3.44 14.52
N LYS A 97 -8.80 2.63 13.48
CA LYS A 97 -8.94 1.17 13.63
C LYS A 97 -7.63 0.50 14.05
N TRP A 98 -6.51 0.94 13.48
CA TRP A 98 -5.19 0.45 13.86
C TRP A 98 -4.86 0.76 15.31
N ILE A 99 -5.15 1.97 15.80
CA ILE A 99 -4.95 2.36 17.20
C ILE A 99 -5.74 1.44 18.13
N LEU A 100 -7.02 1.17 17.82
CA LEU A 100 -7.83 0.24 18.61
C LEU A 100 -7.23 -1.17 18.66
N MET A 101 -6.68 -1.65 17.55
CA MET A 101 -5.98 -2.95 17.52
C MET A 101 -4.67 -2.90 18.31
N ALA A 102 -3.85 -1.87 18.12
CA ALA A 102 -2.55 -1.69 18.78
C ALA A 102 -2.68 -1.58 20.30
N MET A 103 -3.78 -1.00 20.78
CA MET A 103 -4.12 -0.91 22.20
C MET A 103 -4.88 -2.14 22.73
N ALA A 104 -4.87 -3.27 22.01
CA ALA A 104 -5.54 -4.53 22.38
C ALA A 104 -7.06 -4.46 22.60
N ARG A 105 -7.71 -3.35 22.21
CA ARG A 105 -9.17 -3.17 22.32
C ARG A 105 -9.92 -3.99 21.28
N VAL A 106 -9.27 -4.38 20.18
CA VAL A 106 -9.80 -5.26 19.15
C VAL A 106 -8.74 -6.28 18.77
N LYS A 107 -9.07 -7.58 18.86
CA LYS A 107 -8.18 -8.68 18.46
C LYS A 107 -8.65 -9.25 17.12
N HIS A 108 -7.72 -9.54 16.21
CA HIS A 108 -8.02 -10.25 14.97
C HIS A 108 -7.08 -11.47 14.86
N PRO A 109 -7.61 -12.70 14.71
CA PRO A 109 -6.80 -13.92 14.82
C PRO A 109 -5.70 -14.03 13.76
N ALA A 110 -5.88 -13.39 12.61
CA ALA A 110 -4.90 -13.40 11.52
C ALA A 110 -3.83 -12.30 11.59
N VAL A 111 -3.83 -11.43 12.61
CA VAL A 111 -2.89 -10.30 12.70
C VAL A 111 -2.00 -10.43 13.92
N CYS A 112 -0.69 -10.52 13.71
CA CYS A 112 0.30 -10.43 14.78
C CYS A 112 0.47 -8.96 15.22
N MET A 113 0.17 -8.68 16.49
CA MET A 113 0.25 -7.33 17.07
C MET A 113 1.52 -7.10 17.91
N VAL A 114 2.41 -8.08 17.98
CA VAL A 114 3.68 -8.00 18.71
C VAL A 114 4.49 -6.81 18.20
N ASN A 115 4.93 -5.95 19.10
CA ASN A 115 5.67 -4.74 18.74
C ASN A 115 6.69 -4.35 19.81
N THR A 116 7.58 -3.41 19.46
CA THR A 116 8.61 -2.84 20.34
C THR A 116 8.44 -1.33 20.54
N ILE A 117 7.25 -0.80 20.24
CA ILE A 117 7.00 0.64 20.24
C ILE A 117 7.21 1.21 21.65
N SER A 118 7.94 2.33 21.72
CA SER A 118 8.13 3.11 22.93
C SER A 118 7.17 4.31 22.90
N GLY A 119 6.29 4.46 23.89
CA GLY A 119 5.27 5.51 23.92
C GLY A 119 4.60 5.64 25.29
N LYS A 120 3.78 6.69 25.47
CA LYS A 120 3.06 7.00 26.73
C LYS A 120 2.03 5.94 27.11
N ASP A 121 1.43 5.27 26.12
CA ASP A 121 0.49 4.18 26.32
C ASP A 121 1.20 2.86 25.99
N GLU A 122 1.39 2.00 26.98
CA GLU A 122 2.01 0.70 26.77
C GLU A 122 1.01 -0.25 26.09
N SER A 123 1.36 -0.72 24.90
CA SER A 123 0.61 -1.77 24.21
C SER A 123 0.74 -3.08 24.99
N GLU A 124 -0.37 -3.79 25.23
CA GLU A 124 -0.36 -5.12 25.86
C GLU A 124 0.44 -6.16 25.05
N PHE A 125 0.66 -5.92 23.76
CA PHE A 125 1.47 -6.78 22.88
C PHE A 125 2.95 -6.38 22.80
N LYS A 126 3.39 -5.44 23.64
CA LYS A 126 4.77 -4.97 23.63
C LYS A 126 5.67 -6.05 24.22
N ILE A 127 6.73 -6.39 23.49
CA ILE A 127 7.78 -7.28 23.98
C ILE A 127 9.09 -6.51 24.19
N PRO A 128 9.98 -6.98 25.08
CA PRO A 128 11.33 -6.43 25.20
C PRO A 128 12.10 -6.53 23.88
N PHE A 129 12.99 -5.58 23.64
CA PHE A 129 13.80 -5.57 22.42
C PHE A 129 14.65 -6.83 22.25
N GLU A 130 15.15 -7.40 23.35
CA GLU A 130 15.91 -8.65 23.33
C GLU A 130 15.07 -9.86 22.90
N GLU A 131 13.78 -9.88 23.22
CA GLU A 131 12.87 -10.92 22.72
C GLU A 131 12.61 -10.76 21.22
N ALA A 132 12.42 -9.52 20.75
CA ALA A 132 12.26 -9.23 19.32
C ALA A 132 13.50 -9.64 18.51
N LYS A 133 14.70 -9.43 19.05
CA LYS A 133 15.95 -9.91 18.44
C LYS A 133 15.97 -11.43 18.28
N ARG A 134 15.52 -12.19 19.29
CA ARG A 134 15.47 -13.67 19.21
C ARG A 134 14.56 -14.14 18.08
N VAL A 135 13.45 -13.46 17.81
CA VAL A 135 12.58 -13.76 16.66
C VAL A 135 13.35 -13.62 15.34
N LEU A 136 14.20 -12.59 15.21
CA LEU A 136 15.03 -12.40 14.01
C LEU A 136 16.13 -13.47 13.89
N TYR A 137 16.81 -13.81 15.00
CA TYR A 137 17.89 -14.79 14.99
C TYR A 137 17.42 -16.23 14.80
N ASN A 138 16.21 -16.56 15.26
CA ASN A 138 15.57 -17.86 15.03
C ASN A 138 14.95 -17.96 13.63
N GLY A 139 14.83 -16.84 12.92
CA GLY A 139 14.46 -16.83 11.51
C GLY A 139 15.60 -17.36 10.63
N ALA A 140 15.32 -17.55 9.33
CA ALA A 140 16.37 -17.84 8.38
C ALA A 140 17.46 -16.75 8.47
N ILE A 141 18.70 -17.17 8.74
CA ILE A 141 19.87 -16.29 8.60
C ILE A 141 19.77 -15.65 7.23
N PRO A 142 20.02 -14.35 7.06
CA PRO A 142 20.18 -13.75 5.75
C PRO A 142 21.39 -14.40 5.07
N SER A 143 21.20 -15.60 4.53
CA SER A 143 22.13 -16.24 3.63
C SER A 143 22.31 -15.24 2.50
N VAL A 144 23.58 -14.90 2.26
CA VAL A 144 24.08 -14.08 1.15
C VAL A 144 23.04 -14.02 0.05
N LEU A 145 22.33 -12.88 -0.05
CA LEU A 145 21.33 -12.54 -1.08
C LEU A 145 21.18 -13.66 -2.12
N LEU A 146 20.45 -14.73 -1.79
CA LEU A 146 20.14 -15.78 -2.74
C LEU A 146 19.12 -15.15 -3.68
N THR A 147 19.62 -14.39 -4.65
CA THR A 147 18.84 -13.94 -5.78
C THR A 147 18.66 -15.18 -6.64
N THR A 148 17.62 -15.95 -6.34
CA THR A 148 17.11 -16.92 -7.30
C THR A 148 16.74 -16.14 -8.55
N THR A 149 17.20 -16.58 -9.71
CA THR A 149 16.77 -16.03 -10.98
C THR A 149 15.24 -16.07 -11.01
N PRO A 150 14.56 -14.93 -11.27
CA PRO A 150 13.11 -14.94 -11.40
C PRO A 150 12.68 -15.96 -12.47
N PRO A 151 11.48 -16.56 -12.35
CA PRO A 151 10.93 -17.40 -13.41
C PRO A 151 10.89 -16.64 -14.74
N SER A 152 11.08 -17.35 -15.87
CA SER A 152 11.03 -16.74 -17.22
C SER A 152 9.69 -16.06 -17.53
N THR A 153 8.62 -16.46 -16.84
CA THR A 153 7.30 -15.83 -16.93
C THR A 153 7.31 -14.36 -16.49
N THR A 154 8.31 -13.92 -15.72
CA THR A 154 8.46 -12.51 -15.29
C THR A 154 8.59 -11.55 -16.47
N ASP A 155 9.20 -11.98 -17.57
CA ASP A 155 9.42 -11.17 -18.78
C ASP A 155 8.30 -11.31 -19.81
N THR A 156 7.23 -12.04 -19.48
CA THR A 156 6.10 -12.25 -20.40
C THR A 156 5.24 -11.00 -20.50
N THR A 157 4.97 -10.56 -21.74
CA THR A 157 4.04 -9.47 -22.01
C THR A 157 2.66 -10.02 -22.32
N HIS A 158 1.65 -9.57 -21.58
CA HIS A 158 0.26 -9.88 -21.83
C HIS A 158 -0.42 -8.71 -22.53
N LEU A 159 -0.93 -8.95 -23.74
CA LEU A 159 -1.70 -7.97 -24.50
C LEU A 159 -3.19 -8.26 -24.36
N GLN A 160 -3.98 -7.23 -24.10
CA GLN A 160 -5.43 -7.28 -24.21
C GLN A 160 -5.88 -6.32 -25.31
N THR A 161 -6.73 -6.83 -26.20
CA THR A 161 -7.45 -6.00 -27.15
C THR A 161 -8.54 -5.25 -26.40
N VAL A 162 -8.47 -3.93 -26.41
CA VAL A 162 -9.59 -3.08 -25.97
C VAL A 162 -10.68 -3.19 -27.05
N PRO A 163 -11.93 -3.56 -26.69
CA PRO A 163 -13.03 -3.61 -27.65
C PRO A 163 -13.41 -2.22 -28.17
#